data_AF-A0A9X0CSV7-F1
#
_entry.id   AF-A0A9X0CSV7-F1
#
_cell.length_a   1.000
_cell.length_b   1.000
_cell.length_c   1.000
_cell.angle_alpha   90.00
_cell.angle_beta   90.00
_cell.angle_gamma   90.00
#
_symmetry.space_group_name_H-M   'P 1'
#
loop_
_entity.id
_entity.type
_entity.pdbx_description
1 polymer ?
#
loop_
_entity_poly.entity_id
_entity_poly.type
_entity_poly.pdbx_seq_one_letter_code
_entity_poly.pdbx_strand_id
1 'polypeptide(L)'
;MDLDELFSEMSPMDEILERDYSSDVCASNWYQNHRLGDLVGDENNMDNLLLQTRLDLDGFDCASSIGSEPQSPQNVPDSSEIINDDDLMKLSIRDLNQRLKKLPKAEAHKIRKRRRSLKNRGYATSCRQRRTALKESLEEQNQRLKAELREAKGNLCTAVKERDMFKKKFEQLHKVFSTPT
;
A
#
# COMPACT_ATOMS: atom_id res chain seq x y z
N MET A 1 25.66 41.79 -32.18
CA MET A 1 24.67 40.71 -32.01
C MET A 1 23.86 41.10 -30.80
N ASP A 2 22.56 41.32 -30.97
CA ASP A 2 21.67 41.75 -29.91
C ASP A 2 21.40 40.57 -28.98
N LEU A 3 21.96 40.61 -27.77
CA LEU A 3 21.82 39.53 -26.78
C LEU A 3 20.44 39.54 -26.11
N ASP A 4 19.64 40.58 -26.31
CA ASP A 4 18.24 40.66 -25.89
C ASP A 4 17.38 39.58 -26.56
N GLU A 5 17.80 39.08 -27.73
CA GLU A 5 17.15 37.97 -28.44
C GLU A 5 17.54 36.59 -27.88
N LEU A 6 18.70 36.47 -27.22
CA LEU A 6 19.20 35.18 -26.69
C LEU A 6 18.59 34.83 -25.32
N PHE A 7 18.15 35.83 -24.55
CA PHE A 7 17.57 35.63 -23.21
C PHE A 7 16.07 35.87 -23.13
N SER A 8 15.42 36.33 -24.20
CA SER A 8 13.95 36.48 -24.27
C SER A 8 13.20 35.13 -24.29
N GLU A 9 13.87 34.01 -24.60
CA GLU A 9 13.24 32.68 -24.58
C GLU A 9 13.16 32.04 -23.19
N MET A 10 13.86 32.55 -22.18
CA MET A 10 13.62 32.13 -20.81
C MET A 10 12.43 32.90 -20.26
N SER A 11 11.23 32.44 -20.64
CA SER A 11 9.97 32.75 -19.95
C SER A 11 10.21 32.75 -18.43
N PRO A 12 9.63 33.68 -17.66
CA PRO A 12 9.94 33.81 -16.25
C PRO A 12 9.70 32.47 -15.56
N MET A 13 10.77 31.78 -15.19
CA MET A 13 10.72 30.63 -14.31
C MET A 13 9.93 30.96 -13.03
N ASP A 14 9.83 32.25 -12.70
CA ASP A 14 9.02 32.85 -11.65
C ASP A 14 7.52 32.50 -11.76
N GLU A 15 6.91 32.50 -12.96
CA GLU A 15 5.48 32.16 -13.11
C GLU A 15 5.22 30.66 -12.91
N ILE A 16 6.13 29.80 -13.35
CA ILE A 16 6.01 28.34 -13.21
C ILE A 16 6.30 27.93 -11.76
N LEU A 17 7.29 28.55 -11.12
CA LEU A 17 7.66 28.28 -9.73
C LEU A 17 6.67 28.86 -8.73
N GLU A 18 6.13 30.07 -8.93
CA GLU A 18 5.13 30.63 -8.00
C GLU A 18 3.82 29.84 -8.03
N ARG A 19 3.37 29.42 -9.23
CA ARG A 19 2.07 28.76 -9.39
C ARG A 19 2.02 27.36 -8.79
N ASP A 20 3.11 26.60 -8.87
CA ASP A 20 3.14 25.19 -8.44
C ASP A 20 3.95 24.93 -7.15
N TYR A 21 4.85 25.85 -6.76
CA TYR A 21 5.81 25.59 -5.67
C TYR A 21 5.66 26.47 -4.42
N SER A 22 4.92 27.58 -4.46
CA SER A 22 4.73 28.49 -3.32
C SER A 22 3.52 28.15 -2.42
N SER A 23 2.63 27.26 -2.87
CA SER A 23 1.44 26.87 -2.11
C SER A 23 1.70 25.66 -1.20
N ASP A 24 1.44 25.81 0.10
CA ASP A 24 1.33 24.70 1.08
C ASP A 24 0.09 23.82 0.83
N VAL A 25 -0.81 24.27 -0.05
CA VAL A 25 -1.93 23.47 -0.54
C VAL A 25 -1.44 22.71 -1.76
N CYS A 26 -1.20 21.41 -1.59
CA CYS A 26 -1.10 20.48 -2.71
C CYS A 26 -2.32 20.72 -3.60
N ALA A 27 -2.13 21.35 -4.76
CA ALA A 27 -3.23 21.66 -5.66
C ALA A 27 -4.00 20.36 -5.88
N SER A 28 -5.28 20.33 -5.47
CA SER A 28 -6.11 19.12 -5.44
C SER A 28 -6.37 18.52 -6.83
N ASN A 29 -5.72 19.05 -7.86
CA ASN A 29 -5.80 18.67 -9.27
C ASN A 29 -4.59 17.89 -9.80
N TRP A 30 -3.59 17.52 -8.97
CA TRP A 30 -2.46 16.71 -9.47
C TRP A 30 -2.91 15.32 -9.99
N TYR A 31 -4.07 14.84 -9.54
CA TYR A 31 -4.71 13.60 -10.00
C TYR A 31 -5.30 13.67 -11.42
N GLN A 32 -5.46 14.87 -12.00
CA GLN A 32 -6.18 15.06 -13.26
C GLN A 32 -5.31 14.76 -14.49
N ASN A 33 -3.98 14.83 -14.38
CA ASN A 33 -3.07 14.79 -15.54
C ASN A 33 -2.18 13.55 -15.64
N HIS A 34 -2.09 12.71 -14.61
CA HIS A 34 -1.28 11.48 -14.66
C HIS A 34 -2.15 10.28 -14.27
N ARG A 35 -2.45 9.44 -15.26
CA ARG A 35 -3.02 8.11 -15.01
C ARG A 35 -2.05 7.40 -14.09
N LEU A 36 -2.55 6.81 -13.00
CA LEU A 36 -1.78 6.05 -12.00
C LEU A 36 -0.86 4.95 -12.58
N GLY A 37 -0.99 4.63 -13.88
CA GLY A 37 -0.14 3.68 -14.60
C GLY A 37 1.24 4.21 -15.02
N ASP A 38 1.47 5.53 -15.06
CA ASP A 38 2.75 6.08 -15.57
C ASP A 38 3.85 6.21 -14.50
N LEU A 39 3.51 5.99 -13.21
CA LEU A 39 4.44 6.06 -12.07
C LEU A 39 4.92 4.68 -11.58
N VAL A 40 4.57 3.61 -12.28
CA VAL A 40 4.97 2.25 -11.91
C VAL A 40 6.39 1.97 -12.41
N GLY A 41 7.35 2.64 -11.79
CA GLY A 41 8.73 2.18 -11.74
C GLY A 41 8.87 1.20 -10.58
N ASP A 42 9.17 -0.05 -10.92
CA ASP A 42 9.50 -1.19 -10.05
C ASP A 42 8.30 -1.97 -9.46
N GLU A 43 7.68 -2.80 -10.31
CA GLU A 43 6.60 -3.76 -9.98
C GLU A 43 7.01 -4.86 -8.99
N ASN A 44 8.28 -4.93 -8.58
CA ASN A 44 8.82 -6.10 -7.89
C ASN A 44 8.59 -6.14 -6.37
N ASN A 45 8.08 -5.06 -5.73
CA ASN A 45 7.98 -5.00 -4.26
C ASN A 45 6.55 -5.16 -3.70
N MET A 46 5.50 -4.80 -4.46
CA MET A 46 4.11 -4.93 -3.99
C MET A 46 3.47 -6.29 -4.31
N ASP A 47 3.94 -6.95 -5.37
CA ASP A 47 3.35 -8.18 -5.87
C ASP A 47 3.56 -9.37 -4.92
N ASN A 48 4.64 -9.38 -4.15
CA ASN A 48 4.92 -10.47 -3.22
C ASN A 48 3.86 -10.59 -2.09
N LEU A 49 3.28 -9.47 -1.66
CA LEU A 49 2.27 -9.47 -0.59
C LEU A 49 0.87 -9.83 -1.09
N LEU A 50 0.55 -9.46 -2.34
CA LEU A 50 -0.76 -9.74 -2.93
C LEU A 50 -0.84 -11.18 -3.48
N LEU A 51 0.24 -11.69 -4.11
CA LEU A 51 0.29 -13.06 -4.66
C LEU A 51 0.16 -14.14 -3.58
N GLN A 52 0.62 -13.87 -2.35
CA GLN A 52 0.42 -14.76 -1.19
C GLN A 52 -1.06 -15.05 -0.92
N THR A 53 -1.97 -14.19 -1.37
CA THR A 53 -3.42 -14.27 -1.12
C THR A 53 -4.15 -15.18 -2.11
N ARG A 54 -3.54 -15.56 -3.24
CA ARG A 54 -4.25 -16.14 -4.41
C ARG A 54 -4.14 -17.67 -4.55
N LEU A 55 -3.30 -18.35 -3.78
CA LEU A 55 -2.96 -19.77 -4.02
C LEU A 55 -3.82 -20.83 -3.29
N ASP A 56 -4.91 -20.47 -2.60
CA ASP A 56 -5.65 -21.43 -1.74
C ASP A 56 -7.11 -21.73 -2.15
N LEU A 57 -7.56 -21.38 -3.38
CA LEU A 57 -8.99 -21.44 -3.72
C LEU A 57 -9.47 -22.56 -4.67
N ASP A 58 -8.59 -23.40 -5.22
CA ASP A 58 -9.05 -24.43 -6.16
C ASP A 58 -9.00 -25.84 -5.54
N GLY A 59 -10.18 -26.30 -5.12
CA GLY A 59 -10.44 -27.73 -4.95
C GLY A 59 -11.41 -28.09 -3.84
N PHE A 60 -12.71 -27.86 -4.05
CA PHE A 60 -13.72 -28.82 -3.56
C PHE A 60 -15.08 -28.62 -4.25
N ASP A 61 -15.49 -29.60 -5.05
CA ASP A 61 -16.81 -29.66 -5.66
C ASP A 61 -17.92 -29.67 -4.58
N CYS A 62 -18.82 -28.70 -4.70
CA CYS A 62 -20.03 -28.60 -3.90
C CYS A 62 -21.18 -29.24 -4.67
N ALA A 63 -21.49 -30.50 -4.36
CA ALA A 63 -22.78 -31.10 -4.68
C ALA A 63 -23.62 -31.13 -3.39
N SER A 64 -24.43 -30.08 -3.20
CA SER A 64 -25.48 -30.05 -2.17
C SER A 64 -26.71 -30.81 -2.65
N SER A 65 -27.18 -31.75 -1.83
CA SER A 65 -28.58 -32.14 -1.80
C SER A 65 -29.18 -31.67 -0.47
N ILE A 66 -30.37 -31.08 -0.57
CA ILE A 66 -31.04 -30.22 0.40
C ILE A 66 -31.78 -31.08 1.44
N GLY A 67 -31.83 -30.64 2.70
CA GLY A 67 -32.71 -31.24 3.71
C GLY A 67 -32.58 -30.65 5.12
N SER A 68 -33.50 -29.73 5.44
CA SER A 68 -34.15 -29.52 6.74
C SER A 68 -33.43 -28.79 7.89
N GLU A 69 -33.92 -27.55 8.11
CA GLU A 69 -34.55 -27.03 9.35
C GLU A 69 -33.74 -26.94 10.66
N PRO A 70 -33.69 -25.75 11.32
CA PRO A 70 -32.86 -25.55 12.51
C PRO A 70 -33.65 -25.88 13.78
N GLN A 71 -33.47 -27.10 14.31
CA GLN A 71 -33.69 -27.33 15.74
C GLN A 71 -32.38 -27.14 16.51
N SER A 72 -32.44 -26.23 17.48
CA SER A 72 -31.51 -26.15 18.59
C SER A 72 -31.57 -27.48 19.37
N PRO A 73 -30.43 -28.06 19.79
CA PRO A 73 -30.48 -28.70 21.11
C PRO A 73 -29.19 -28.55 21.92
N GLN A 74 -29.43 -28.16 23.16
CA GLN A 74 -29.00 -28.81 24.40
C GLN A 74 -27.66 -29.55 24.43
N ASN A 75 -26.87 -29.13 25.42
CA ASN A 75 -25.77 -29.85 26.07
C ASN A 75 -26.05 -31.36 26.19
N VAL A 76 -25.28 -32.15 25.45
CA VAL A 76 -24.96 -33.53 25.80
C VAL A 76 -23.43 -33.60 25.90
N PRO A 77 -22.85 -33.93 27.06
CA PRO A 77 -21.42 -34.19 27.15
C PRO A 77 -21.19 -35.59 26.57
N ASP A 78 -20.93 -35.65 25.27
CA ASP A 78 -20.62 -36.91 24.59
C ASP A 78 -19.11 -37.18 24.64
N SER A 79 -18.77 -38.39 25.06
CA SER A 79 -17.44 -38.89 25.43
C SER A 79 -16.53 -39.13 24.22
N SER A 80 -16.45 -38.17 23.30
CA SER A 80 -15.39 -38.11 22.30
C SER A 80 -14.14 -37.53 22.94
N GLU A 81 -12.98 -38.19 22.79
CA GLU A 81 -11.65 -37.63 23.07
C GLU A 81 -11.66 -36.12 22.86
N ILE A 82 -11.61 -35.38 23.97
CA ILE A 82 -11.73 -33.92 23.98
C ILE A 82 -10.44 -33.38 23.37
N ILE A 83 -10.36 -33.34 22.04
CA ILE A 83 -9.26 -32.67 21.35
C ILE A 83 -9.40 -31.20 21.73
N ASN A 84 -8.43 -30.70 22.47
CA ASN A 84 -8.38 -29.31 22.86
C ASN A 84 -8.25 -28.41 21.61
N ASP A 85 -8.75 -27.18 21.67
CA ASP A 85 -8.70 -26.24 20.54
C ASP A 85 -7.26 -25.98 20.09
N ASP A 86 -6.34 -25.86 21.04
CA ASP A 86 -4.91 -25.64 20.75
C ASP A 86 -4.28 -26.82 20.01
N ASP A 87 -4.58 -28.05 20.44
CA ASP A 87 -4.09 -29.24 19.77
C ASP A 87 -4.74 -29.39 18.39
N LEU A 88 -6.03 -29.10 18.28
CA LEU A 88 -6.76 -29.16 17.02
C LEU A 88 -6.20 -28.21 15.95
N MET A 89 -5.73 -27.03 16.38
CA MET A 89 -5.06 -26.07 15.51
C MET A 89 -3.66 -26.54 15.08
N LYS A 90 -2.89 -27.16 15.99
CA LYS A 90 -1.50 -27.60 15.77
C LYS A 90 -1.38 -28.87 14.93
N LEU A 91 -2.37 -29.77 15.00
CA LEU A 91 -2.33 -31.04 14.25
C LEU A 91 -2.12 -30.81 12.75
N SER A 92 -1.27 -31.61 12.11
CA SER A 92 -1.21 -31.62 10.64
C SER A 92 -2.52 -32.15 10.04
N ILE A 93 -2.77 -31.90 8.75
CA ILE A 93 -3.94 -32.45 8.05
C ILE A 93 -3.89 -33.99 8.07
N ARG A 94 -2.68 -34.57 7.94
CA ARG A 94 -2.46 -36.02 7.96
C ARG A 94 -2.85 -36.62 9.32
N ASP A 95 -2.34 -36.04 10.40
CA ASP A 95 -2.59 -36.54 11.76
C ASP A 95 -4.04 -36.34 12.17
N LEU A 96 -4.65 -35.21 11.78
CA LEU A 96 -6.08 -35.00 11.98
C LEU A 96 -6.89 -36.08 11.27
N ASN A 97 -6.65 -36.29 9.97
CA ASN A 97 -7.39 -37.28 9.20
C ASN A 97 -7.22 -38.70 9.74
N GLN A 98 -6.04 -39.05 10.27
CA GLN A 98 -5.81 -40.34 10.90
C GLN A 98 -6.65 -40.53 12.18
N ARG A 99 -6.78 -39.48 13.01
CA ARG A 99 -7.65 -39.50 14.19
C ARG A 99 -9.13 -39.57 13.78
N LEU A 100 -9.54 -38.78 12.78
CA LEU A 100 -10.93 -38.74 12.31
C LEU A 100 -11.43 -40.06 11.70
N LYS A 101 -10.53 -40.91 11.15
CA LYS A 101 -10.90 -42.23 10.60
C LYS A 101 -11.48 -43.20 11.64
N LYS A 102 -11.10 -43.04 12.91
CA LYS A 102 -11.55 -43.91 14.01
C LYS A 102 -12.89 -43.45 14.61
N LEU A 103 -13.42 -42.32 14.17
CA LEU A 103 -14.61 -41.68 14.72
C LEU A 103 -15.82 -41.84 13.77
N PRO A 104 -17.05 -41.83 14.31
CA PRO A 104 -18.25 -41.80 13.48
C PRO A 104 -18.31 -40.52 12.64
N LYS A 105 -18.95 -40.62 11.47
CA LYS A 105 -18.98 -39.54 10.46
C LYS A 105 -19.48 -38.20 11.03
N ALA A 106 -20.50 -38.24 11.88
CA ALA A 106 -21.08 -37.03 12.50
C ALA A 106 -20.06 -36.30 13.39
N GLU A 107 -19.36 -37.02 14.26
CA GLU A 107 -18.33 -36.45 15.13
C GLU A 107 -17.12 -35.93 14.33
N ALA A 108 -16.69 -36.69 13.31
CA ALA A 108 -15.63 -36.24 12.43
C ALA A 108 -15.98 -34.93 11.69
N HIS A 109 -17.25 -34.76 11.30
CA HIS A 109 -17.73 -33.51 10.71
C HIS A 109 -17.73 -32.35 11.72
N LYS A 110 -18.18 -32.58 12.96
CA LYS A 110 -18.13 -31.57 14.03
C LYS A 110 -16.70 -31.08 14.28
N ILE A 111 -15.73 -31.99 14.35
CA ILE A 111 -14.31 -31.63 14.55
C ILE A 111 -13.76 -30.83 13.38
N ARG A 112 -14.07 -31.21 12.12
CA ARG A 112 -13.66 -30.42 10.93
C ARG A 112 -14.23 -29.01 10.96
N LYS A 113 -15.52 -28.88 11.28
CA LYS A 113 -16.19 -27.58 11.40
C LYS A 113 -15.53 -26.74 12.49
N ARG A 114 -15.29 -27.31 13.68
CA ARG A 114 -14.59 -26.65 14.78
C ARG A 114 -13.21 -26.16 14.35
N ARG A 115 -12.39 -27.01 13.72
CA ARG A 115 -11.06 -26.61 13.21
C ARG A 115 -11.13 -25.49 12.19
N ARG A 116 -12.10 -25.53 11.27
CA ARG A 116 -12.31 -24.46 10.28
C ARG A 116 -12.62 -23.13 10.96
N SER A 117 -13.54 -23.13 11.94
CA SER A 117 -13.87 -21.93 12.71
C SER A 117 -12.66 -21.37 13.47
N LEU A 118 -11.85 -22.23 14.11
CA LEU A 118 -10.63 -21.81 14.81
C LEU A 118 -9.60 -21.18 13.86
N LYS A 119 -9.32 -21.85 12.73
CA LYS A 119 -8.38 -21.32 11.73
C LYS A 119 -8.88 -20.00 11.15
N ASN A 120 -10.16 -19.90 10.80
CA ASN A 120 -10.76 -18.66 10.30
C ASN A 120 -10.66 -17.52 11.30
N ARG A 121 -10.79 -17.81 12.60
CA ARG A 121 -10.56 -16.80 13.65
C ARG A 121 -9.12 -16.28 13.60
N GLY A 122 -8.13 -17.17 13.47
CA GLY A 122 -6.72 -16.80 13.29
C GLY A 122 -6.49 -15.97 12.03
N TYR A 123 -7.02 -16.42 10.88
CA TYR A 123 -6.91 -15.72 9.61
C TYR A 123 -7.51 -14.32 9.65
N ALA A 124 -8.66 -14.13 10.31
CA ALA A 124 -9.27 -12.81 10.48
C ALA A 124 -8.36 -11.87 11.28
N THR A 125 -7.70 -12.36 12.34
CA THR A 125 -6.75 -11.56 13.13
C THR A 125 -5.52 -11.20 12.32
N SER A 126 -4.88 -12.18 11.66
CA SER A 126 -3.71 -11.92 10.80
C SER A 126 -4.04 -11.02 9.61
N CYS A 127 -5.26 -11.10 9.07
CA CYS A 127 -5.74 -10.20 8.02
C CYS A 127 -5.82 -8.75 8.53
N ARG A 128 -6.40 -8.55 9.71
CA ARG A 128 -6.47 -7.20 10.33
C ARG A 128 -5.07 -6.66 10.61
N GLN A 129 -4.19 -7.46 11.20
CA GLN A 129 -2.80 -7.08 11.49
C GLN A 129 -2.04 -6.67 10.23
N ARG A 130 -2.07 -7.50 9.17
CA ARG A 130 -1.41 -7.18 7.89
C ARG A 130 -1.97 -5.91 7.26
N ARG A 131 -3.29 -5.71 7.31
CA ARG A 131 -3.93 -4.50 6.78
C ARG A 131 -3.50 -3.25 7.54
N THR A 132 -3.44 -3.32 8.87
CA THR A 132 -2.97 -2.21 9.71
C THR A 132 -1.49 -1.90 9.42
N ALA A 133 -0.62 -2.91 9.40
CA ALA A 133 0.80 -2.73 9.11
C ALA A 133 1.05 -2.14 7.70
N LEU A 134 0.28 -2.59 6.69
CA LEU A 134 0.36 -2.02 5.35
C LEU A 134 -0.04 -0.54 5.34
N LYS A 135 -1.11 -0.19 6.05
CA LYS A 135 -1.56 1.20 6.16
C LYS A 135 -0.48 2.07 6.82
N GLU A 136 0.07 1.63 7.95
CA GLU A 136 1.13 2.34 8.67
C GLU A 136 2.37 2.54 7.78
N SER A 137 2.81 1.50 7.07
CA SER A 137 3.94 1.59 6.14
C SER A 137 3.70 2.60 5.00
N LEU A 138 2.50 2.62 4.43
CA LEU A 138 2.13 3.61 3.41
C LEU A 138 2.09 5.03 3.97
N GLU A 139 1.63 5.21 5.21
CA GLU A 139 1.62 6.51 5.89
C GLU A 139 3.04 7.01 6.16
N GLU A 140 3.95 6.14 6.61
CA GLU A 140 5.37 6.45 6.78
C GLU A 140 6.04 6.85 5.46
N GLN A 141 5.81 6.07 4.39
CA GLN A 141 6.32 6.39 3.05
C GLN A 141 5.79 7.73 2.56
N ASN A 142 4.50 8.02 2.75
CA ASN A 142 3.90 9.29 2.37
C ASN A 142 4.53 10.48 3.14
N GLN A 143 4.74 10.32 4.44
CA GLN A 143 5.40 11.34 5.27
C GLN A 143 6.84 11.58 4.83
N ARG A 144 7.60 10.52 4.54
CA ARG A 144 8.97 10.61 4.03
C ARG A 144 9.02 11.36 2.71
N LEU A 145 8.19 10.97 1.72
CA LEU A 145 8.15 11.63 0.41
C LEU A 145 7.76 13.10 0.52
N LYS A 146 6.82 13.44 1.42
CA LYS A 146 6.47 14.84 1.71
C LYS A 146 7.63 15.62 2.31
N ALA A 147 8.45 15.01 3.15
CA ALA A 147 9.64 15.64 3.71
C ALA A 147 10.69 15.90 2.62
N GLU A 148 11.00 14.88 1.80
CA GLU A 148 11.93 14.99 0.68
C GLU A 148 11.48 16.06 -0.33
N LEU A 149 10.17 16.11 -0.63
CA LEU A 149 9.61 17.16 -1.48
C LEU A 149 9.84 18.55 -0.89
N ARG A 150 9.51 18.76 0.39
CA ARG A 150 9.72 20.07 1.06
C ARG A 150 11.19 20.50 1.02
N GLU A 151 12.11 19.57 1.27
CA GLU A 151 13.55 19.83 1.21
C GLU A 151 13.97 20.23 -0.21
N ALA A 152 13.57 19.48 -1.23
CA ALA A 152 13.87 19.79 -2.62
C ALA A 152 13.30 21.15 -3.05
N LYS A 153 12.07 21.49 -2.62
CA LYS A 153 11.48 22.81 -2.85
C LYS A 153 12.30 23.93 -2.20
N GLY A 154 12.77 23.72 -0.97
CA GLY A 154 13.64 24.68 -0.27
C GLY A 154 14.97 24.91 -0.99
N ASN A 155 15.61 23.82 -1.43
CA ASN A 155 16.87 23.89 -2.19
C ASN A 155 16.70 24.62 -3.52
N LEU A 156 15.60 24.34 -4.24
CA LEU A 156 15.27 25.02 -5.48
C LEU A 156 15.04 26.52 -5.27
N CYS A 157 14.29 26.90 -4.23
CA CYS A 157 14.05 28.30 -3.90
C CYS A 157 15.37 29.06 -3.65
N THR A 158 16.31 28.43 -2.91
CA THR A 158 17.63 29.01 -2.66
C THR A 158 18.43 29.16 -3.95
N ALA A 159 18.51 28.11 -4.76
CA ALA A 159 19.23 28.13 -6.03
C ALA A 159 18.69 29.21 -7.01
N VAL A 160 17.37 29.39 -7.04
CA VAL A 160 16.72 30.45 -7.85
C VAL A 160 17.12 31.84 -7.36
N LYS A 161 17.08 32.09 -6.04
CA LYS A 161 17.53 33.37 -5.46
C LYS A 161 18.99 33.67 -5.78
N GLU A 162 19.86 32.65 -5.70
CA GLU A 162 21.27 32.77 -6.04
C GLU A 162 21.46 33.09 -7.53
N ARG A 163 20.78 32.35 -8.42
CA ARG A 163 20.76 32.61 -9.87
C ARG A 163 20.38 34.06 -10.16
N ASP A 164 19.31 34.55 -9.56
CA ASP A 164 18.80 35.91 -9.81
C ASP A 164 19.73 36.98 -9.27
N MET A 165 20.35 36.75 -8.12
CA MET A 165 21.39 37.62 -7.58
C MET A 165 22.58 37.72 -8.56
N PHE A 166 23.06 36.59 -9.07
CA PHE A 166 24.19 36.58 -10.01
C PHE A 166 23.82 37.19 -11.36
N LYS A 167 22.61 36.95 -11.87
CA LYS A 167 22.10 37.59 -13.08
C LYS A 167 22.10 39.12 -12.95
N LYS A 168 21.57 39.66 -11.85
CA LYS A 168 21.59 41.12 -11.58
C LYS A 168 23.00 41.70 -11.54
N LYS A 169 23.94 41.02 -10.86
CA LYS A 169 25.35 41.45 -10.82
C LYS A 169 25.98 41.44 -12.21
N PHE A 170 25.70 40.42 -13.02
CA PHE A 170 26.19 40.32 -14.39
C PHE A 170 25.63 41.44 -15.28
N GLU A 171 24.32 41.70 -15.22
CA GLU A 171 23.67 42.80 -15.96
C GLU A 171 24.27 44.17 -15.60
N GLN A 172 24.58 44.41 -14.32
CA GLN A 172 25.23 45.65 -13.87
C GLN A 172 26.61 45.80 -14.48
N LEU A 173 27.44 44.76 -14.44
CA LEU A 173 28.77 44.78 -15.06
C LEU A 173 28.67 44.98 -16.57
N HIS A 174 27.79 44.22 -17.23
CA HIS A 174 27.59 44.30 -18.67
C HIS A 174 27.20 45.71 -19.13
N LYS A 175 26.32 46.41 -18.38
CA LYS A 175 25.96 47.81 -18.65
C LYS A 175 27.17 48.73 -18.63
N VAL A 176 28.08 48.57 -17.67
CA VAL A 176 29.31 49.39 -17.58
C VAL A 176 30.22 49.16 -18.79
N PHE A 177 30.32 47.92 -19.28
CA PHE A 177 31.18 47.59 -20.43
C PHE A 177 30.52 47.83 -21.80
N SER A 178 29.20 47.95 -21.86
CA SER A 178 28.45 48.12 -23.12
C SER A 178 28.11 49.57 -23.46
N THR A 179 28.32 50.52 -22.54
CA THR A 179 28.21 51.95 -22.86
C THR A 179 29.50 52.41 -23.57
N PRO A 180 29.47 52.78 -24.87
CA PRO A 180 30.64 53.32 -25.53
C PRO A 180 30.96 54.71 -24.97
N THR A 181 32.23 54.94 -24.67
CA THR A 181 32.81 56.27 -24.35
C THR A 181 32.64 57.27 -25.48
#